data_AF-A0A9P8BWV6-F1
#
_entry.id   AF-A0A9P8BWV6-F1
#
_cell.length_a   1.000
_cell.length_b   1.000
_cell.length_c   1.000
_cell.angle_alpha   90.00
_cell.angle_beta   90.00
_cell.angle_gamma   90.00
#
_symmetry.space_group_name_H-M   'P 1'
#
loop_
_entity.id
_entity.type
_entity.pdbx_description
1 polymer ?
#
loop_
_entity_poly.entity_id
_entity_poly.type
_entity_poly.pdbx_seq_one_letter_code
_entity_poly.pdbx_strand_id
1 'polypeptide(L)'
;MEAVREKYGTRTATDLKCYLEIPERPIKANNGRTSWFQNETYNGNIMIFVKFYDPFTTTTMRGLGKLYVHKQTVVGDIVGRLNEMKGFPAHTSLKLFEEIKPSMIEPMKVKLTFHQCEIQGGDIIVFQKELTQKETEELEQRKLRGTVPQYFDYIHNRLMVEFTPKTENDAHLPTFLVELSKKNTYDEIAAVASAKLEIDPLFVQFTSSSVGGVPKKVILKDTKLSLEEILSPGYVQGNEKTTLFYQKLDMSIVELETKRMFKVIWLSPTLKKESTHEMLLPKAGSIAEVIEELEKRVALSPEGTGKIRMFSLYESKIQNEFDRDDPKSDHDDQNELFAEEIPKEEADKAENDKLMNCFHFSGECTKQYGIPFKIVVKEGELFSETKVRIRARLGMEEEEFEKVKFVIYDSSDQITPVKHDDKLSEATTLDNESLGLDHAEKKEKLKPQPANPEAEAPITISG
;
A
#
# COMPACT_ATOMS: atom_id res chain seq x y z
N MET A 1 4.73 -27.65 -44.27
CA MET A 1 4.52 -26.95 -42.98
C MET A 1 3.91 -27.88 -41.94
N GLU A 2 2.85 -28.64 -42.25
CA GLU A 2 2.24 -29.59 -41.31
C GLU A 2 3.23 -30.64 -40.77
N ALA A 3 4.03 -31.26 -41.64
CA ALA A 3 5.08 -32.20 -41.20
C ALA A 3 6.15 -31.56 -40.29
N VAL A 4 6.46 -30.28 -40.47
CA VAL A 4 7.39 -29.53 -39.59
C VAL A 4 6.73 -29.27 -38.25
N ARG A 5 5.44 -28.92 -38.24
CA ARG A 5 4.64 -28.72 -37.02
C ARG A 5 4.51 -30.02 -36.22
N GLU A 6 4.25 -31.13 -36.89
CA GLU A 6 4.15 -32.45 -36.24
C GLU A 6 5.48 -32.88 -35.61
N LYS A 7 6.61 -32.59 -36.28
CA LYS A 7 7.94 -33.01 -35.84
C LYS A 7 8.57 -32.09 -34.78
N TYR A 8 8.35 -30.78 -34.87
CA TYR A 8 9.05 -29.77 -34.05
C TYR A 8 8.13 -28.81 -33.30
N GLY A 9 6.81 -28.88 -33.50
CA GLY A 9 5.85 -28.05 -32.79
C GLY A 9 5.64 -28.50 -31.35
N THR A 10 5.45 -27.56 -30.43
CA THR A 10 5.02 -27.84 -29.06
C THR A 10 3.51 -28.06 -29.01
N ARG A 11 3.05 -29.11 -28.31
CA ARG A 11 1.62 -29.49 -28.22
C ARG A 11 0.69 -28.38 -27.70
N THR A 12 1.23 -27.38 -27.00
CA THR A 12 0.49 -26.30 -26.33
C THR A 12 0.40 -25.00 -27.13
N ALA A 13 1.13 -24.85 -28.24
CA ALA A 13 1.12 -23.62 -29.03
C ALA A 13 0.10 -23.69 -30.18
N THR A 14 -0.79 -22.71 -30.26
CA THR A 14 -1.79 -22.59 -31.33
C THR A 14 -1.15 -22.31 -32.70
N ASP A 15 -0.02 -21.59 -32.71
CA ASP A 15 0.68 -21.16 -33.93
C ASP A 15 2.12 -21.67 -33.98
N LEU A 16 2.58 -22.04 -35.18
CA LEU A 16 3.99 -22.32 -35.47
C LEU A 16 4.65 -21.07 -36.06
N LYS A 17 5.62 -20.50 -35.34
CA LYS A 17 6.44 -19.38 -35.84
C LYS A 17 7.74 -19.90 -36.41
N CYS A 18 8.10 -19.46 -37.62
CA CYS A 18 9.33 -19.86 -38.29
C CYS A 18 10.15 -18.64 -38.70
N TYR A 19 11.46 -18.74 -38.55
CA TYR A 19 12.40 -17.84 -39.21
C TYR A 19 12.61 -18.33 -40.65
N LEU A 20 12.33 -17.48 -41.63
CA LEU A 20 12.59 -17.78 -43.04
C LEU A 20 13.79 -16.96 -43.51
N GLU A 21 14.88 -17.64 -43.82
CA GLU A 21 16.00 -17.02 -44.52
C GLU A 21 15.72 -16.93 -46.01
N ILE A 22 15.95 -15.74 -46.57
CA ILE A 22 15.91 -15.51 -48.02
C ILE A 22 17.31 -15.07 -48.45
N PRO A 23 18.01 -15.85 -49.29
CA PRO A 23 19.35 -15.53 -49.74
C PRO A 23 19.28 -14.47 -50.85
N GLU A 24 20.08 -13.41 -50.73
CA GLU A 24 20.13 -12.36 -51.77
C GLU A 24 20.93 -12.80 -53.00
N ARG A 25 21.91 -13.70 -52.82
CA ARG A 25 22.84 -14.14 -53.87
C ARG A 25 23.24 -15.59 -53.66
N PRO A 26 23.46 -16.35 -54.75
CA PRO A 26 24.00 -17.69 -54.64
C PRO A 26 25.45 -17.70 -54.12
N ILE A 27 25.77 -18.68 -53.29
CA ILE A 27 27.10 -18.94 -52.73
C ILE A 27 27.82 -19.96 -53.63
N LYS A 28 29.07 -19.68 -54.01
CA LYS A 28 29.93 -20.67 -54.67
C LYS A 28 30.42 -21.68 -53.63
N ALA A 29 30.00 -22.94 -53.73
CA ALA A 29 30.53 -24.01 -52.89
C ALA A 29 31.94 -24.40 -53.36
N ASN A 30 32.75 -24.94 -52.43
CA ASN A 30 34.15 -25.34 -52.68
C ASN A 30 34.31 -26.41 -53.77
N ASN A 31 33.23 -27.09 -54.16
CA ASN A 31 33.18 -28.08 -55.22
C ASN A 31 32.78 -27.50 -56.60
N GLY A 32 32.74 -26.17 -56.74
CA GLY A 32 32.32 -25.50 -57.97
C GLY A 32 30.81 -25.49 -58.23
N ARG A 33 29.99 -26.06 -57.33
CA ARG A 33 28.52 -26.01 -57.42
C ARG A 33 27.97 -24.74 -56.75
N THR A 34 26.89 -24.23 -57.29
CA THR A 34 26.16 -23.09 -56.73
C THR A 34 25.23 -23.59 -55.62
N SER A 35 25.37 -23.07 -54.39
CA SER A 35 24.46 -23.32 -53.28
C SER A 35 23.75 -22.03 -52.88
N TRP A 36 22.47 -22.10 -52.52
CA TRP A 36 21.71 -20.93 -52.06
C TRP A 36 21.81 -20.73 -50.54
N PHE A 37 22.17 -21.78 -49.80
CA PHE A 37 22.27 -21.77 -48.34
C PHE A 37 23.56 -22.45 -47.87
N GLN A 38 24.07 -22.05 -46.72
CA GLN A 38 25.12 -22.82 -46.05
C GLN A 38 24.50 -24.04 -45.37
N ASN A 39 25.02 -25.23 -45.66
CA ASN A 39 24.46 -26.48 -45.11
C ASN A 39 24.97 -26.66 -43.67
N GLU A 40 24.10 -26.39 -42.68
CA GLU A 40 24.41 -26.47 -41.24
C GLU A 40 24.68 -27.91 -40.78
N THR A 41 23.94 -28.88 -41.32
CA THR A 41 23.84 -30.24 -40.75
C THR A 41 25.03 -31.15 -41.07
N TYR A 42 25.80 -30.86 -42.11
CA TYR A 42 26.83 -31.78 -42.62
C TYR A 42 28.27 -31.37 -42.29
N ASN A 43 28.50 -30.11 -41.94
CA ASN A 43 29.86 -29.57 -41.82
C ASN A 43 30.17 -28.96 -40.45
N GLY A 44 29.28 -29.09 -39.44
CA GLY A 44 29.50 -28.47 -38.13
C GLY A 44 29.38 -26.93 -38.15
N ASN A 45 28.75 -26.36 -39.18
CA ASN A 45 28.45 -24.94 -39.25
C ASN A 45 27.15 -24.63 -38.49
N ILE A 46 27.10 -23.48 -37.85
CA ILE A 46 25.92 -22.94 -37.16
C ILE A 46 25.65 -21.51 -37.62
N MET A 47 24.37 -21.17 -37.71
CA MET A 47 23.92 -19.80 -37.87
C MET A 47 23.79 -19.13 -36.49
N ILE A 48 24.45 -18.00 -36.32
CA ILE A 48 24.33 -17.13 -35.15
C ILE A 48 23.77 -15.77 -35.57
N PHE A 49 23.01 -15.13 -34.69
CA PHE A 49 22.56 -13.76 -34.88
C PHE A 49 23.54 -12.78 -34.26
N VAL A 50 23.60 -11.58 -34.84
CA VAL A 50 24.56 -10.55 -34.43
C VAL A 50 23.84 -9.26 -34.10
N LYS A 51 24.14 -8.71 -32.92
CA LYS A 51 23.70 -7.38 -32.50
C LYS A 51 24.90 -6.50 -32.17
N PHE A 52 24.72 -5.20 -32.33
CA PHE A 52 25.70 -4.19 -31.98
C PHE A 52 25.11 -3.16 -31.02
N TYR A 53 25.92 -2.81 -30.03
CA TYR A 53 25.62 -1.75 -29.06
C TYR A 53 26.66 -0.63 -29.12
N ASP A 54 26.19 0.60 -29.27
CA ASP A 54 27.00 1.80 -29.16
C ASP A 54 26.52 2.65 -27.96
N PRO A 55 27.33 2.75 -26.90
CA PRO A 55 26.93 3.48 -25.70
C PRO A 55 26.88 5.00 -25.88
N PHE A 56 27.50 5.55 -26.94
CA PHE A 56 27.56 6.99 -27.18
C PHE A 56 26.47 7.52 -28.08
N THR A 57 26.09 6.75 -29.11
CA THR A 57 25.27 7.28 -30.21
C THR A 57 23.83 6.79 -30.21
N THR A 58 23.52 5.67 -29.54
CA THR A 58 22.19 5.09 -29.58
C THR A 58 21.65 4.73 -28.21
N THR A 59 20.37 5.06 -27.99
CA THR A 59 19.60 4.60 -26.83
C THR A 59 19.05 3.19 -27.03
N THR A 60 19.28 2.58 -28.20
CA THR A 60 18.78 1.25 -28.56
C THR A 60 19.88 0.40 -29.17
N MET A 61 19.78 -0.91 -28.97
CA MET A 61 20.63 -1.91 -29.61
C MET A 61 20.13 -2.23 -31.03
N ARG A 62 21.04 -2.48 -31.97
CA ARG A 62 20.70 -2.77 -33.37
C ARG A 62 21.07 -4.20 -33.74
N GLY A 63 20.18 -4.90 -34.43
CA GLY A 63 20.51 -6.15 -35.12
C GLY A 63 21.31 -5.87 -36.38
N LEU A 64 22.43 -6.57 -36.57
CA LEU A 64 23.27 -6.49 -37.77
C LEU A 64 23.07 -7.69 -38.71
N GLY A 65 22.12 -8.57 -38.40
CA GLY A 65 21.82 -9.75 -39.19
C GLY A 65 22.40 -11.01 -38.58
N LYS A 66 23.05 -11.84 -39.40
CA LYS A 66 23.49 -13.18 -39.03
C LYS A 66 24.85 -13.54 -39.62
N LEU A 67 25.52 -14.50 -38.99
CA LEU A 67 26.76 -15.09 -39.47
C LEU A 67 26.66 -16.61 -39.44
N TYR A 68 27.30 -17.25 -40.41
CA TYR A 68 27.61 -18.66 -40.33
C TYR A 68 29.05 -18.83 -39.86
N VAL A 69 29.21 -19.67 -38.85
CA VAL A 69 30.50 -20.01 -38.23
C VAL A 69 30.62 -21.52 -38.06
N HIS A 70 31.83 -22.04 -38.17
CA HIS A 70 32.09 -23.44 -37.84
C HIS A 70 32.22 -23.60 -36.33
N LYS A 71 31.62 -24.64 -35.73
CA LYS A 71 31.64 -24.89 -34.28
C LYS A 71 33.05 -24.94 -33.69
N GLN A 72 34.05 -25.35 -34.48
CA GLN A 72 35.45 -25.41 -34.05
C GLN A 72 36.30 -24.17 -34.37
N THR A 73 35.70 -23.12 -34.94
CA THR A 73 36.38 -21.83 -35.10
C THR A 73 36.52 -21.15 -33.74
N VAL A 74 37.66 -20.48 -33.51
CA VAL A 74 37.90 -19.69 -32.29
C VAL A 74 37.06 -18.42 -32.34
N VAL A 75 36.42 -18.05 -31.23
CA VAL A 75 35.50 -16.91 -31.16
C VAL A 75 36.17 -15.60 -31.60
N GLY A 76 37.44 -15.38 -31.25
CA GLY A 76 38.19 -14.19 -31.67
C GLY A 76 38.34 -14.04 -33.18
N ASP A 77 38.27 -15.13 -33.95
CA ASP A 77 38.50 -15.11 -35.40
C ASP A 77 37.38 -14.38 -36.16
N ILE A 78 36.20 -14.22 -35.55
CA ILE A 78 35.09 -13.50 -36.19
C ILE A 78 35.17 -11.98 -36.04
N VAL A 79 36.09 -11.44 -35.23
CA VAL A 79 36.21 -9.99 -34.97
C VAL A 79 36.36 -9.18 -36.26
N GLY A 80 37.17 -9.65 -37.20
CA GLY A 80 37.33 -8.97 -38.50
C GLY A 80 36.02 -8.88 -39.30
N ARG A 81 35.22 -9.95 -39.27
CA ARG A 81 33.89 -9.98 -39.92
C ARG A 81 32.90 -9.06 -39.22
N LEU A 82 32.92 -8.99 -37.88
CA LEU A 82 32.09 -8.06 -37.11
C LEU A 82 32.44 -6.60 -37.41
N ASN A 83 33.73 -6.29 -37.54
CA ASN A 83 34.21 -4.98 -37.97
C ASN A 83 33.69 -4.63 -39.36
N GLU A 84 33.80 -5.54 -40.33
CA GLU A 84 33.26 -5.36 -41.69
C GLU A 84 31.75 -5.11 -41.68
N MET A 85 30.97 -5.94 -40.96
CA MET A 85 29.52 -5.79 -40.85
C MET A 85 29.10 -4.43 -40.31
N LYS A 86 29.89 -3.86 -39.38
CA LYS A 86 29.60 -2.55 -38.78
C LYS A 86 30.19 -1.37 -39.56
N GLY A 87 31.13 -1.63 -40.47
CA GLY A 87 31.91 -0.62 -41.19
C GLY A 87 33.06 -0.03 -40.36
N PHE A 88 33.60 -0.78 -39.40
CA PHE A 88 34.76 -0.38 -38.61
C PHE A 88 36.09 -0.72 -39.31
N PRO A 89 37.19 -0.02 -38.96
CA PRO A 89 38.53 -0.45 -39.34
C PRO A 89 38.81 -1.89 -38.93
N ALA A 90 39.50 -2.66 -39.77
CA ALA A 90 39.69 -4.11 -39.62
C ALA A 90 40.25 -4.55 -38.26
N HIS A 91 41.07 -3.70 -37.62
CA HIS A 91 41.73 -3.97 -36.33
C HIS A 91 41.09 -3.24 -35.15
N THR A 92 39.83 -2.82 -35.27
CA THR A 92 39.11 -2.23 -34.14
C THR A 92 38.88 -3.29 -33.07
N SER A 93 39.32 -3.00 -31.83
CA SER A 93 39.10 -3.88 -30.68
C SER A 93 37.62 -3.91 -30.27
N LEU A 94 37.09 -5.12 -30.09
CA LEU A 94 35.69 -5.38 -29.76
C LEU A 94 35.58 -6.22 -28.49
N LYS A 95 34.52 -5.98 -27.71
CA LYS A 95 34.06 -6.87 -26.65
C LYS A 95 32.83 -7.63 -27.13
N LEU A 96 32.81 -8.94 -26.91
CA LEU A 96 31.76 -9.85 -27.34
C LEU A 96 31.03 -10.42 -26.12
N PHE A 97 29.72 -10.53 -26.24
CA PHE A 97 28.81 -11.05 -25.23
C PHE A 97 27.82 -12.01 -25.86
N GLU A 98 27.43 -13.02 -25.10
CA GLU A 98 26.32 -13.91 -25.43
C GLU A 98 25.04 -13.38 -24.76
N GLU A 99 23.98 -13.22 -25.54
CA GLU A 99 22.63 -12.91 -25.03
C GLU A 99 21.87 -14.22 -24.83
N ILE A 100 21.95 -14.77 -23.62
CA ILE A 100 21.28 -16.03 -23.25
C ILE A 100 19.80 -15.76 -22.96
N LYS A 101 19.52 -14.72 -22.16
CA LYS A 101 18.18 -14.21 -21.85
C LYS A 101 18.29 -12.77 -21.34
N PRO A 102 17.19 -11.99 -21.23
CA PRO A 102 17.27 -10.59 -20.84
C PRO A 102 18.04 -10.29 -19.54
N SER A 103 18.03 -11.21 -18.58
CA SER A 103 18.76 -11.07 -17.30
C SER A 103 20.14 -11.74 -17.26
N MET A 104 20.59 -12.36 -18.35
CA MET A 104 21.82 -13.14 -18.40
C MET A 104 22.59 -12.84 -19.68
N ILE A 105 23.57 -11.94 -19.55
CA ILE A 105 24.44 -11.47 -20.61
C ILE A 105 25.88 -11.78 -20.21
N GLU A 106 26.52 -12.72 -20.92
CA GLU A 106 27.82 -13.26 -20.50
C GLU A 106 28.95 -12.82 -21.44
N PRO A 107 30.12 -12.39 -20.91
CA PRO A 107 31.26 -12.07 -21.75
C PRO A 107 31.82 -13.34 -22.41
N MET A 108 32.02 -13.29 -23.72
CA MET A 108 32.52 -14.44 -24.46
C MET A 108 34.03 -14.65 -24.25
N LYS A 109 34.43 -15.91 -24.13
CA LYS A 109 35.85 -16.31 -24.05
C LYS A 109 36.45 -16.38 -25.45
N VAL A 110 37.01 -15.26 -25.93
CA VAL A 110 37.51 -15.11 -27.31
C VAL A 110 38.61 -16.10 -27.73
N LYS A 111 39.27 -16.78 -26.80
CA LYS A 111 40.31 -17.79 -27.07
C LYS A 111 39.78 -19.22 -27.23
N LEU A 112 38.50 -19.45 -26.91
CA LEU A 112 37.86 -20.75 -27.03
C LEU A 112 37.11 -20.87 -28.35
N THR A 113 36.79 -22.10 -28.74
CA THR A 113 35.92 -22.35 -29.90
C THR A 113 34.46 -22.09 -29.59
N PHE A 114 33.63 -21.85 -30.61
CA PHE A 114 32.18 -21.73 -30.44
C PHE A 114 31.57 -22.94 -29.72
N HIS A 115 32.06 -24.15 -30.01
CA HIS A 115 31.64 -25.38 -29.34
C HIS A 115 31.98 -25.38 -27.85
N GLN A 116 33.18 -24.92 -27.47
CA GLN A 116 33.62 -24.84 -26.07
C GLN A 116 32.88 -23.76 -25.28
N CYS A 117 32.38 -22.73 -25.96
CA CYS A 117 31.47 -21.73 -25.40
C CYS A 117 30.00 -22.18 -25.46
N GLU A 118 29.72 -23.44 -25.83
CA GLU A 118 28.38 -24.03 -25.90
C GLU A 118 27.42 -23.35 -26.88
N ILE A 119 27.92 -22.53 -27.82
CA ILE A 119 27.12 -21.80 -28.79
C ILE A 119 26.45 -22.75 -29.79
N GLN A 120 25.16 -22.54 -29.99
CA GLN A 120 24.27 -23.31 -30.85
C GLN A 120 23.71 -22.47 -31.99
N GLY A 121 23.03 -23.15 -32.92
CA GLY A 121 22.32 -22.48 -34.00
C GLY A 121 21.15 -21.67 -33.44
N GLY A 122 21.10 -20.38 -33.76
CA GLY A 122 20.07 -19.45 -33.30
C GLY A 122 20.50 -18.53 -32.15
N ASP A 123 21.67 -18.78 -31.53
CA ASP A 123 22.16 -17.94 -30.44
C ASP A 123 22.55 -16.55 -30.94
N ILE A 124 22.53 -15.58 -30.02
CA ILE A 124 22.76 -14.17 -30.31
C ILE A 124 24.09 -13.74 -29.69
N ILE A 125 24.98 -13.25 -30.54
CA ILE A 125 26.21 -12.56 -30.12
C ILE A 125 25.98 -11.06 -30.21
N VAL A 126 26.19 -10.37 -29.09
CA VAL A 126 26.18 -8.92 -29.01
C VAL A 126 27.61 -8.43 -28.90
N PHE A 127 27.99 -7.42 -29.67
CA PHE A 127 29.29 -6.79 -29.53
C PHE A 127 29.20 -5.28 -29.38
N GLN A 128 30.25 -4.72 -28.78
CA GLN A 128 30.49 -3.28 -28.70
C GLN A 128 31.98 -3.01 -28.95
N LYS A 129 32.29 -1.76 -29.29
CA LYS A 129 33.69 -1.30 -29.31
C LYS A 129 34.27 -1.42 -27.90
N GLU A 130 35.53 -1.84 -27.79
CA GLU A 130 36.27 -1.73 -26.55
C GLU A 130 36.52 -0.26 -26.22
N LEU A 131 36.05 0.15 -25.04
CA LEU A 131 36.15 1.53 -24.57
C LEU A 131 37.50 1.77 -23.90
N THR A 132 38.08 2.93 -24.18
CA THR A 132 39.20 3.47 -23.41
C THR A 132 38.73 3.90 -22.02
N GLN A 133 39.68 4.04 -21.08
CA GLN A 133 39.38 4.53 -19.74
C GLN A 133 38.67 5.89 -19.77
N LYS A 134 39.17 6.82 -20.60
CA LYS A 134 38.56 8.15 -20.79
C LYS A 134 37.12 8.07 -21.31
N GLU A 135 36.85 7.21 -22.29
CA GLU A 135 35.50 7.00 -22.82
C GLU A 135 34.56 6.43 -21.73
N THR A 136 35.07 5.55 -20.87
CA THR A 136 34.29 4.96 -19.76
C THR A 136 33.93 6.03 -18.72
N GLU A 137 34.89 6.84 -18.30
CA GLU A 137 34.68 7.96 -17.37
C GLU A 137 33.68 8.99 -17.94
N GLU A 138 33.75 9.28 -19.24
CA GLU A 138 32.79 10.17 -19.90
C GLU A 138 31.35 9.63 -19.85
N LEU A 139 31.17 8.33 -20.12
CA LEU A 139 29.85 7.69 -20.09
C LEU A 139 29.26 7.70 -18.67
N GLU A 140 30.09 7.47 -17.66
CA GLU A 140 29.67 7.54 -16.24
C GLU A 140 29.22 8.95 -15.84
N GLN A 141 29.99 9.98 -16.22
CA GLN A 141 29.64 11.39 -15.97
C GLN A 141 28.31 11.78 -16.64
N ARG A 142 28.08 11.27 -17.85
CA ARG A 142 26.84 11.48 -18.61
C ARG A 142 25.70 10.56 -18.18
N LYS A 143 25.91 9.68 -17.20
CA LYS A 143 24.95 8.66 -16.72
C LYS A 143 24.44 7.74 -17.83
N LEU A 144 25.26 7.51 -18.85
CA LEU A 144 24.95 6.61 -19.97
C LEU A 144 25.34 5.16 -19.61
N ARG A 145 24.74 4.20 -20.32
CA ARG A 145 25.06 2.78 -20.13
C ARG A 145 26.28 2.44 -20.98
N GLY A 146 27.44 2.30 -20.35
CA GLY A 146 28.69 2.08 -21.09
C GLY A 146 28.87 0.67 -21.65
N THR A 147 28.12 -0.31 -21.13
CA THR A 147 28.30 -1.72 -21.51
C THR A 147 27.00 -2.41 -21.91
N VAL A 148 27.13 -3.46 -22.72
CA VAL A 148 26.02 -4.34 -23.12
C VAL A 148 25.24 -4.88 -21.90
N PRO A 149 25.88 -5.44 -20.84
CA PRO A 149 25.16 -5.84 -19.64
C PRO A 149 24.38 -4.71 -18.96
N GLN A 150 24.96 -3.50 -18.88
CA GLN A 150 24.28 -2.33 -18.30
C GLN A 150 23.05 -1.91 -19.10
N TYR A 151 23.09 -2.03 -20.43
CA TYR A 151 21.95 -1.76 -21.29
C TYR A 151 20.80 -2.76 -21.05
N PHE A 152 21.11 -4.05 -20.97
CA PHE A 152 20.10 -5.07 -20.71
C PHE A 152 19.52 -4.95 -19.30
N ASP A 153 20.35 -4.67 -18.28
CA ASP A 153 19.86 -4.40 -16.93
C ASP A 153 18.89 -3.21 -16.91
N TYR A 154 19.20 -2.15 -17.66
CA TYR A 154 18.31 -1.01 -17.80
C TYR A 154 16.97 -1.41 -18.44
N ILE A 155 16.97 -2.03 -19.61
CA ILE A 155 15.72 -2.39 -20.30
C ILE A 155 14.88 -3.39 -19.49
N HIS A 156 15.52 -4.34 -18.80
CA HIS A 156 14.84 -5.32 -17.98
C HIS A 156 14.10 -4.69 -16.78
N ASN A 157 14.70 -3.65 -16.20
CA ASN A 157 14.17 -2.95 -15.04
C ASN A 157 13.39 -1.69 -15.39
N ARG A 158 13.35 -1.26 -16.65
CA ARG A 158 12.65 -0.05 -17.08
C ARG A 158 11.14 -0.24 -16.98
N LEU A 159 10.46 0.74 -16.39
CA LEU A 159 9.01 0.78 -16.26
C LEU A 159 8.51 2.20 -16.51
N MET A 160 7.39 2.34 -17.22
CA MET A 160 6.67 3.62 -17.29
C MET A 160 5.60 3.63 -16.20
N VAL A 161 5.72 4.55 -15.25
CA VAL A 161 4.80 4.71 -14.13
C VAL A 161 4.01 5.99 -14.32
N GLU A 162 2.69 5.88 -14.28
CA GLU A 162 1.81 7.03 -14.22
C GLU A 162 1.60 7.45 -12.77
N PHE A 163 1.78 8.73 -12.51
CA PHE A 163 1.43 9.38 -11.25
C PHE A 163 0.09 10.08 -11.41
N THR A 164 -0.87 9.71 -10.57
CA THR A 164 -2.25 10.24 -10.61
C THR A 164 -2.63 10.80 -9.24
N PRO A 165 -3.28 11.98 -9.15
CA PRO A 165 -3.81 12.47 -7.88
C PRO A 165 -4.77 11.46 -7.24
N LYS A 166 -4.64 11.25 -5.92
CA LYS A 166 -5.44 10.24 -5.18
C LYS A 166 -6.87 10.68 -4.93
N THR A 167 -7.10 11.97 -4.71
CA THR A 167 -8.40 12.51 -4.24
C THR A 167 -8.89 13.62 -5.15
N GLU A 168 -10.20 13.91 -5.09
CA GLU A 168 -10.81 15.02 -5.82
C GLU A 168 -10.33 16.40 -5.34
N ASN A 169 -9.91 16.51 -4.07
CA ASN A 169 -9.32 17.74 -3.54
C ASN A 169 -8.03 18.11 -4.29
N ASP A 170 -7.29 17.09 -4.74
CA ASP A 170 -6.09 17.23 -5.55
C ASP A 170 -6.36 17.17 -7.06
N ALA A 171 -7.62 17.24 -7.52
CA ALA A 171 -7.96 17.08 -8.94
C ALA A 171 -7.35 18.17 -9.85
N HIS A 172 -6.90 19.28 -9.27
CA HIS A 172 -6.17 20.34 -9.97
C HIS A 172 -4.70 19.97 -10.25
N LEU A 173 -4.16 18.95 -9.57
CA LEU A 173 -2.80 18.46 -9.78
C LEU A 173 -2.70 17.60 -11.04
N PRO A 174 -1.55 17.59 -11.73
CA PRO A 174 -1.42 16.92 -13.03
C PRO A 174 -1.30 15.40 -12.89
N THR A 175 -1.84 14.67 -13.87
CA THR A 175 -1.42 13.28 -14.13
C THR A 175 -0.24 13.29 -15.08
N PHE A 176 0.82 12.56 -14.76
CA PHE A 176 2.04 12.53 -15.59
C PHE A 176 2.70 11.16 -15.60
N LEU A 177 3.40 10.88 -16.70
CA LEU A 177 4.09 9.62 -16.93
C LEU A 177 5.61 9.80 -16.74
N VAL A 178 6.21 8.91 -15.96
CA VAL A 178 7.64 8.93 -15.64
C VAL A 178 8.24 7.58 -15.94
N GLU A 179 9.43 7.59 -16.53
CA GLU A 179 10.26 6.39 -16.62
C GLU A 179 11.02 6.17 -15.32
N LEU A 180 10.83 5.00 -14.71
CA LEU A 180 11.50 4.57 -13.50
C LEU A 180 12.15 3.20 -13.70
N SER A 181 13.00 2.83 -12.75
CA SER A 181 13.53 1.48 -12.59
C SER A 181 12.71 0.73 -11.56
N LYS A 182 12.44 -0.56 -11.80
CA LYS A 182 11.96 -1.53 -10.82
C LYS A 182 12.75 -1.53 -9.51
N LYS A 183 14.04 -1.16 -9.58
CA LYS A 183 14.96 -1.09 -8.45
C LYS A 183 14.85 0.22 -7.65
N ASN A 184 14.07 1.20 -8.12
CA ASN A 184 14.04 2.49 -7.45
C ASN A 184 13.50 2.39 -6.04
N THR A 185 14.14 3.11 -5.13
CA THR A 185 13.71 3.28 -3.74
C THR A 185 12.63 4.34 -3.61
N TYR A 186 11.95 4.41 -2.45
CA TYR A 186 10.99 5.46 -2.16
C TYR A 186 11.56 6.86 -2.41
N ASP A 187 12.76 7.14 -1.89
CA ASP A 187 13.37 8.48 -1.99
C ASP A 187 13.69 8.86 -3.44
N GLU A 188 14.10 7.89 -4.28
CA GLU A 188 14.32 8.12 -5.71
C GLU A 188 13.01 8.38 -6.46
N ILE A 189 11.94 7.64 -6.13
CA ILE A 189 10.60 7.86 -6.69
C ILE A 189 10.10 9.26 -6.31
N ALA A 190 10.22 9.62 -5.03
CA ALA A 190 9.82 10.92 -4.50
C ALA A 190 10.59 12.06 -5.17
N ALA A 191 11.91 11.94 -5.33
CA ALA A 191 12.72 12.95 -5.98
C ALA A 191 12.26 13.23 -7.42
N VAL A 192 11.93 12.18 -8.19
CA VAL A 192 11.49 12.35 -9.59
C VAL A 192 10.07 12.90 -9.67
N ALA A 193 9.15 12.40 -8.85
CA ALA A 193 7.76 12.88 -8.84
C ALA A 193 7.66 14.33 -8.34
N SER A 194 8.35 14.67 -7.25
CA SER A 194 8.32 16.01 -6.69
C SER A 194 9.02 17.05 -7.56
N ALA A 195 10.04 16.67 -8.33
CA ALA A 195 10.61 17.55 -9.36
C ALA A 195 9.60 17.88 -10.49
N LYS A 196 8.65 16.99 -10.80
CA LYS A 196 7.56 17.25 -11.75
C LYS A 196 6.44 18.10 -11.16
N LEU A 197 6.23 17.99 -9.86
CA LEU A 197 5.20 18.71 -9.11
C LEU A 197 5.68 20.06 -8.57
N GLU A 198 6.98 20.34 -8.65
CA GLU A 198 7.63 21.53 -8.08
C GLU A 198 7.39 21.68 -6.56
N ILE A 199 7.45 20.55 -5.85
CA ILE A 199 7.30 20.50 -4.39
C ILE A 199 8.52 19.84 -3.73
N ASP A 200 8.62 19.95 -2.41
CA ASP A 200 9.62 19.22 -1.63
C ASP A 200 9.30 17.70 -1.64
N PRO A 201 10.28 16.80 -1.88
CA PRO A 201 10.11 15.35 -1.82
C PRO A 201 9.52 14.80 -0.53
N LEU A 202 9.65 15.51 0.59
CA LEU A 202 9.08 15.11 1.87
C LEU A 202 7.60 15.46 2.01
N PHE A 203 7.01 16.21 1.08
CA PHE A 203 5.61 16.67 1.14
C PHE A 203 4.72 15.96 0.12
N VAL A 204 5.12 14.78 -0.34
CA VAL A 204 4.31 13.90 -1.18
C VAL A 204 4.15 12.54 -0.50
N GLN A 205 2.95 11.96 -0.58
CA GLN A 205 2.71 10.59 -0.15
C GLN A 205 2.19 9.76 -1.32
N PHE A 206 2.71 8.54 -1.48
CA PHE A 206 2.28 7.61 -2.52
C PHE A 206 1.32 6.55 -1.98
N THR A 207 0.42 6.10 -2.84
CA THR A 207 -0.50 4.98 -2.60
C THR A 207 -0.46 4.06 -3.82
N SER A 208 -0.28 2.76 -3.60
CA SER A 208 -0.25 1.78 -4.69
C SER A 208 -1.62 1.61 -5.34
N SER A 209 -1.64 1.20 -6.61
CA SER A 209 -2.87 0.88 -7.34
C SER A 209 -3.23 -0.61 -7.23
N SER A 210 -4.53 -0.90 -7.23
CA SER A 210 -5.06 -2.23 -7.53
C SER A 210 -5.16 -2.48 -9.05
N VAL A 211 -5.44 -3.72 -9.43
CA VAL A 211 -5.65 -4.18 -10.84
C VAL A 211 -6.79 -3.43 -11.55
N GLY A 212 -7.68 -2.75 -10.81
CA GLY A 212 -8.76 -1.92 -11.35
C GLY A 212 -8.46 -0.42 -11.44
N GLY A 213 -7.22 0.02 -11.18
CA GLY A 213 -6.88 1.45 -11.17
C GLY A 213 -7.47 2.20 -9.97
N VAL A 214 -7.64 1.52 -8.83
CA VAL A 214 -8.17 2.12 -7.58
C VAL A 214 -7.06 2.17 -6.52
N PRO A 215 -6.90 3.27 -5.76
CA PRO A 215 -5.94 3.36 -4.66
C PRO A 215 -6.13 2.21 -3.66
N LYS A 216 -5.03 1.54 -3.27
CA LYS A 216 -5.06 0.33 -2.43
C LYS A 216 -4.35 0.51 -1.09
N LYS A 217 -3.04 0.75 -1.09
CA LYS A 217 -2.24 0.79 0.14
C LYS A 217 -1.29 1.98 0.13
N VAL A 218 -1.29 2.75 1.22
CA VAL A 218 -0.31 3.83 1.44
C VAL A 218 1.09 3.23 1.54
N ILE A 219 2.03 3.84 0.82
CA ILE A 219 3.44 3.43 0.79
C ILE A 219 4.19 4.28 1.80
N LEU A 220 4.78 3.63 2.81
CA LEU A 220 5.55 4.31 3.86
C LEU A 220 6.93 4.72 3.34
N LYS A 221 7.46 5.84 3.82
CA LYS A 221 8.78 6.37 3.43
C LYS A 221 9.91 5.44 3.85
N ASP A 222 9.92 4.97 5.10
CA ASP A 222 10.99 4.11 5.65
C ASP A 222 10.94 2.66 5.11
N THR A 223 10.19 2.43 4.03
CA THR A 223 10.15 1.14 3.38
C THR A 223 11.50 0.82 2.74
N LYS A 224 12.01 -0.39 2.98
CA LYS A 224 13.19 -0.93 2.27
C LYS A 224 12.82 -1.56 0.93
N LEU A 225 11.55 -1.44 0.53
CA LEU A 225 11.03 -2.03 -0.68
C LEU A 225 11.47 -1.23 -1.91
N SER A 226 11.79 -1.98 -2.96
CA SER A 226 11.95 -1.46 -4.31
C SER A 226 10.59 -1.17 -4.96
N LEU A 227 10.59 -0.40 -6.04
CA LEU A 227 9.39 -0.14 -6.84
C LEU A 227 8.69 -1.43 -7.28
N GLU A 228 9.44 -2.47 -7.67
CA GLU A 228 8.87 -3.77 -8.06
C GLU A 228 8.06 -4.41 -6.92
N GLU A 229 8.57 -4.33 -5.70
CA GLU A 229 7.90 -4.85 -4.50
C GLU A 229 6.73 -3.96 -4.06
N ILE A 230 6.87 -2.63 -4.20
CA ILE A 230 5.78 -1.67 -3.94
C ILE A 230 4.58 -1.95 -4.84
N LEU A 231 4.83 -2.29 -6.10
CA LEU A 231 3.81 -2.58 -7.10
C LEU A 231 3.24 -4.01 -6.99
N SER A 232 3.90 -4.91 -6.26
CA SER A 232 3.56 -6.35 -6.22
C SER A 232 3.05 -6.80 -4.84
N PRO A 233 1.82 -7.35 -4.81
CA PRO A 233 1.71 -8.76 -4.45
C PRO A 233 0.94 -9.58 -5.49
N GLY A 234 0.86 -9.08 -6.73
CA GLY A 234 0.26 -9.79 -7.85
C GLY A 234 1.02 -9.44 -9.13
N TYR A 235 1.57 -10.47 -9.77
CA TYR A 235 2.26 -10.43 -11.05
C TYR A 235 1.69 -9.35 -12.01
N VAL A 236 2.48 -8.33 -12.31
CA VAL A 236 2.25 -7.47 -13.49
C VAL A 236 2.61 -8.30 -14.72
N GLN A 237 1.71 -9.20 -15.12
CA GLN A 237 1.78 -9.91 -16.40
C GLN A 237 1.05 -9.10 -17.46
N GLY A 238 1.81 -8.32 -18.23
CA GLY A 238 1.42 -7.84 -19.56
C GLY A 238 0.39 -6.70 -19.62
N ASN A 239 0.77 -5.62 -20.32
CA ASN A 239 -0.06 -4.52 -20.83
C ASN A 239 -0.91 -3.69 -19.85
N GLU A 240 -0.93 -3.99 -18.55
CA GLU A 240 -1.57 -3.12 -17.57
C GLU A 240 -0.72 -1.88 -17.27
N LYS A 241 -1.40 -0.73 -17.22
CA LYS A 241 -0.80 0.56 -16.89
C LYS A 241 -0.31 0.52 -15.44
N THR A 242 0.98 0.75 -15.23
CA THR A 242 1.51 0.90 -13.87
C THR A 242 1.17 2.29 -13.35
N THR A 243 0.35 2.36 -12.29
CA THR A 243 -0.07 3.62 -11.69
C THR A 243 0.30 3.69 -10.21
N LEU A 244 0.86 4.83 -9.80
CA LEU A 244 0.97 5.24 -8.40
C LEU A 244 0.06 6.43 -8.18
N PHE A 245 -0.76 6.34 -7.14
CA PHE A 245 -1.51 7.50 -6.67
C PHE A 245 -0.62 8.35 -5.79
N TYR A 246 -0.81 9.67 -5.83
CA TYR A 246 -0.12 10.59 -4.95
C TYR A 246 -1.06 11.63 -4.37
N GLN A 247 -0.66 12.20 -3.23
CA GLN A 247 -1.31 13.36 -2.63
C GLN A 247 -0.25 14.30 -2.09
N LYS A 248 -0.53 15.61 -2.10
CA LYS A 248 0.31 16.60 -1.42
C LYS A 248 0.01 16.54 0.07
N LEU A 249 1.03 16.74 0.89
CA LEU A 249 0.92 16.80 2.34
C LEU A 249 1.08 18.25 2.82
N ASP A 250 0.41 18.59 3.92
CA ASP A 250 0.57 19.88 4.60
C ASP A 250 1.77 19.89 5.57
N MET A 251 2.33 18.72 5.85
CA MET A 251 3.52 18.53 6.67
C MET A 251 4.44 17.47 6.07
N SER A 252 5.68 17.39 6.55
CA SER A 252 6.62 16.36 6.14
C SER A 252 6.04 14.97 6.39
N ILE A 253 6.21 14.05 5.43
CA ILE A 253 5.84 12.65 5.58
C ILE A 253 6.54 11.99 6.78
N VAL A 254 7.74 12.45 7.12
CA VAL A 254 8.47 11.97 8.31
C VAL A 254 7.70 12.30 9.57
N GLU A 255 7.15 13.51 9.67
CA GLU A 255 6.32 13.92 10.80
C GLU A 255 4.97 13.20 10.76
N LEU A 256 4.32 13.15 9.59
CA LEU A 256 3.02 12.50 9.41
C LEU A 256 3.03 11.03 9.84
N GLU A 257 4.09 10.28 9.50
CA GLU A 257 4.23 8.87 9.87
C GLU A 257 4.43 8.64 11.37
N THR A 258 4.82 9.66 12.13
CA THR A 258 4.86 9.61 13.60
C THR A 258 3.51 9.88 14.26
N LYS A 259 2.51 10.31 13.48
CA LYS A 259 1.17 10.64 13.94
C LYS A 259 0.15 9.55 13.59
N ARG A 260 -0.96 9.53 14.31
CA ARG A 260 -2.12 8.66 14.13
C ARG A 260 -3.38 9.52 14.24
N MET A 261 -4.38 9.21 13.41
CA MET A 261 -5.68 9.85 13.49
C MET A 261 -6.51 9.17 14.57
N PHE A 262 -6.96 9.93 15.57
CA PHE A 262 -7.93 9.49 16.56
C PHE A 262 -9.31 10.01 16.18
N LYS A 263 -10.29 9.12 16.06
CA LYS A 263 -11.67 9.46 15.77
C LYS A 263 -12.51 9.23 17.02
N VAL A 264 -12.83 10.30 17.73
CA VAL A 264 -13.55 10.25 19.00
C VAL A 264 -15.00 10.67 18.80
N ILE A 265 -15.93 9.85 19.27
CA ILE A 265 -17.37 10.13 19.28
C ILE A 265 -17.72 10.77 20.62
N TRP A 266 -18.20 12.01 20.57
CA TRP A 266 -18.62 12.75 21.76
C TRP A 266 -20.09 12.48 22.08
N LEU A 267 -20.37 12.17 23.34
CA LEU A 267 -21.72 11.86 23.82
C LEU A 267 -22.30 13.01 24.63
N SER A 268 -23.59 13.26 24.40
CA SER A 268 -24.40 14.16 25.23
C SER A 268 -24.55 13.61 26.66
N PRO A 269 -25.00 14.45 27.61
CA PRO A 269 -25.50 14.00 28.91
C PRO A 269 -26.66 12.99 28.82
N THR A 270 -27.29 12.83 27.65
CA THR A 270 -28.34 11.82 27.38
C THR A 270 -27.85 10.61 26.56
N LEU A 271 -26.54 10.37 26.49
CA LEU A 271 -25.90 9.27 25.76
C LEU A 271 -26.08 9.26 24.23
N LYS A 272 -26.71 10.30 23.67
CA LYS A 272 -26.80 10.49 22.20
C LYS A 272 -25.46 10.94 21.62
N LYS A 273 -25.10 10.43 20.44
CA LYS A 273 -23.91 10.85 19.68
C LYS A 273 -24.12 12.30 19.19
N GLU A 274 -23.42 13.26 19.78
CA GLU A 274 -23.55 14.69 19.41
C GLU A 274 -22.68 15.02 18.21
N SER A 275 -21.41 14.62 18.26
CA SER A 275 -20.42 14.94 17.26
C SER A 275 -19.34 13.85 17.16
N THR A 276 -18.56 13.91 16.10
CA THR A 276 -17.35 13.09 15.93
C THR A 276 -16.19 14.01 15.61
N HIS A 277 -15.07 13.81 16.29
CA HIS A 277 -13.88 14.64 16.18
C HIS A 277 -12.69 13.80 15.72
N GLU A 278 -12.09 14.21 14.60
CA GLU A 278 -10.89 13.59 14.05
C GLU A 278 -9.67 14.43 14.43
N MET A 279 -8.72 13.83 15.14
CA MET A 279 -7.56 14.48 15.74
C MET A 279 -6.28 13.74 15.34
N LEU A 280 -5.41 14.40 14.58
CA LEU A 280 -4.13 13.84 14.18
C LEU A 280 -3.07 14.15 15.26
N LEU A 281 -2.73 13.14 16.07
CA LEU A 281 -1.83 13.28 17.22
C LEU A 281 -0.61 12.36 17.10
N PRO A 282 0.52 12.66 17.76
CA PRO A 282 1.65 11.74 17.84
C PRO A 282 1.23 10.35 18.33
N LYS A 283 1.83 9.29 17.79
CA LYS A 283 1.57 7.91 18.21
C LYS A 283 1.98 7.65 19.66
N ALA A 284 3.09 8.26 20.08
CA ALA A 284 3.58 8.19 21.45
C ALA A 284 2.81 9.16 22.37
N GLY A 285 2.81 8.87 23.66
CA GLY A 285 2.16 9.68 24.70
C GLY A 285 0.87 9.05 25.22
N SER A 286 0.11 9.81 26.00
CA SER A 286 -1.03 9.28 26.77
C SER A 286 -2.40 9.77 26.29
N ILE A 287 -3.46 9.14 26.79
CA ILE A 287 -4.86 9.49 26.53
C ILE A 287 -5.19 10.92 27.01
N ALA A 288 -4.48 11.45 28.02
CA ALA A 288 -4.59 12.84 28.45
C ALA A 288 -4.48 13.83 27.28
N GLU A 289 -3.54 13.62 26.36
CA GLU A 289 -3.35 14.49 25.19
C GLU A 289 -4.55 14.43 24.22
N VAL A 290 -5.19 13.25 24.08
CA VAL A 290 -6.41 13.10 23.26
C VAL A 290 -7.56 13.87 23.91
N ILE A 291 -7.70 13.78 25.23
CA ILE A 291 -8.72 14.49 25.99
C ILE A 291 -8.50 16.00 25.91
N GLU A 292 -7.28 16.49 26.11
CA GLU A 292 -6.95 17.92 26.03
C GLU A 292 -7.22 18.51 24.64
N GLU A 293 -6.98 17.75 23.58
CA GLU A 293 -7.32 18.19 22.22
C GLU A 293 -8.83 18.16 21.97
N LEU A 294 -9.54 17.18 22.55
CA LEU A 294 -10.99 17.10 22.48
C LEU A 294 -11.68 18.25 23.24
N GLU A 295 -11.19 18.60 24.43
CA GLU A 295 -11.72 19.68 25.29
C GLU A 295 -11.77 21.03 24.56
N LYS A 296 -10.87 21.27 23.60
CA LYS A 296 -10.87 22.49 22.77
C LYS A 296 -11.99 22.51 21.72
N ARG A 297 -12.61 21.37 21.44
CA ARG A 297 -13.55 21.14 20.33
C ARG A 297 -14.97 20.81 20.78
N VAL A 298 -15.15 20.52 22.06
CA VAL A 298 -16.46 20.19 22.67
C VAL A 298 -16.86 21.24 23.69
N ALA A 299 -18.16 21.41 23.89
CA ALA A 299 -18.69 22.22 24.97
C ALA A 299 -19.06 21.32 26.15
N LEU A 300 -18.43 21.55 27.30
CA LEU A 300 -18.80 20.90 28.56
C LEU A 300 -20.00 21.59 29.19
N SER A 301 -20.75 20.86 30.01
CA SER A 301 -21.92 21.42 30.69
C SER A 301 -21.48 22.53 31.65
N PRO A 302 -22.11 23.71 31.68
CA PRO A 302 -21.72 24.80 32.61
C PRO A 302 -21.80 24.39 34.08
N GLU A 303 -22.76 23.52 34.38
CA GLU A 303 -22.92 22.87 35.67
C GLU A 303 -22.45 21.41 35.62
N GLY A 304 -21.46 21.09 34.79
CA GLY A 304 -20.89 19.76 34.67
C GLY A 304 -19.79 19.50 35.70
N THR A 305 -19.08 18.39 35.54
CA THR A 305 -17.90 18.05 36.36
C THR A 305 -16.62 18.61 35.76
N GLY A 306 -16.63 18.96 34.47
CA GLY A 306 -15.44 19.33 33.71
C GLY A 306 -14.50 18.16 33.44
N LYS A 307 -14.85 16.93 33.83
CA LYS A 307 -13.99 15.75 33.71
C LYS A 307 -14.49 14.86 32.60
N ILE A 308 -13.65 14.63 31.60
CA ILE A 308 -13.95 13.72 30.49
C ILE A 308 -13.43 12.32 30.81
N ARG A 309 -14.26 11.30 30.58
CA ARG A 309 -13.81 9.91 30.47
C ARG A 309 -13.79 9.46 29.02
N MET A 310 -12.94 8.49 28.72
CA MET A 310 -12.80 7.91 27.39
C MET A 310 -12.88 6.40 27.47
N PHE A 311 -13.59 5.78 26.54
CA PHE A 311 -13.75 4.32 26.52
C PHE A 311 -13.94 3.82 25.09
N SER A 312 -13.52 2.60 24.81
CA SER A 312 -13.71 1.96 23.51
C SER A 312 -14.80 0.91 23.57
N LEU A 313 -15.64 0.86 22.54
CA LEU A 313 -16.66 -0.17 22.38
C LEU A 313 -16.28 -1.17 21.29
N TYR A 314 -16.56 -2.45 21.56
CA TYR A 314 -16.59 -3.53 20.57
C TYR A 314 -17.94 -4.25 20.69
N GLU A 315 -18.69 -4.34 19.59
CA GLU A 315 -20.02 -4.97 19.56
C GLU A 315 -20.98 -4.48 20.68
N SER A 316 -21.04 -3.15 20.90
CA SER A 316 -21.86 -2.49 21.94
C SER A 316 -21.47 -2.82 23.39
N LYS A 317 -20.29 -3.41 23.62
CA LYS A 317 -19.72 -3.67 24.95
C LYS A 317 -18.52 -2.80 25.20
N ILE A 318 -18.37 -2.32 26.43
CA ILE A 318 -17.14 -1.62 26.85
C ILE A 318 -16.01 -2.63 26.84
N GLN A 319 -15.03 -2.41 25.95
CA GLN A 319 -13.83 -3.22 25.90
C GLN A 319 -12.74 -2.66 26.83
N ASN A 320 -12.54 -1.34 26.77
CA ASN A 320 -11.56 -0.64 27.59
C ASN A 320 -12.17 0.69 28.04
N GLU A 321 -11.89 1.07 29.27
CA GLU A 321 -12.06 2.41 29.80
C GLU A 321 -10.67 2.91 30.13
N PHE A 322 -10.31 4.07 29.61
CA PHE A 322 -8.94 4.56 29.64
C PHE A 322 -8.76 5.60 30.75
N ASP A 323 -7.74 5.41 31.56
CA ASP A 323 -7.21 6.43 32.44
C ASP A 323 -6.40 7.46 31.65
N ARG A 324 -6.24 8.68 32.21
CA ARG A 324 -5.51 9.77 31.52
C ARG A 324 -4.04 9.42 31.25
N ASP A 325 -3.44 8.60 32.10
CA ASP A 325 -2.04 8.20 31.99
C ASP A 325 -1.83 7.01 31.04
N ASP A 326 -2.91 6.35 30.60
CA ASP A 326 -2.81 5.20 29.72
C ASP A 326 -2.18 5.59 28.37
N PRO A 327 -1.33 4.73 27.79
CA PRO A 327 -0.77 4.95 26.48
C PRO A 327 -1.85 5.03 25.38
N LYS A 328 -1.70 5.98 24.45
CA LYS A 328 -2.58 6.05 23.26
C LYS A 328 -2.51 4.80 22.37
N SER A 329 -1.44 4.01 22.48
CA SER A 329 -1.25 2.75 21.76
C SER A 329 -2.24 1.67 22.18
N ASP A 330 -2.84 1.79 23.37
CA ASP A 330 -3.69 0.74 23.95
C ASP A 330 -5.10 0.74 23.31
N HIS A 331 -5.46 1.83 22.64
CA HIS A 331 -6.64 1.89 21.81
C HIS A 331 -6.42 1.18 20.46
N ASP A 332 -7.24 0.17 20.15
CA ASP A 332 -7.33 -0.49 18.85
C ASP A 332 -8.22 0.31 17.87
N ASP A 333 -7.70 0.64 16.69
CA ASP A 333 -8.42 1.35 15.62
C ASP A 333 -9.66 0.61 15.08
N GLN A 334 -9.80 -0.70 15.34
CA GLN A 334 -11.02 -1.44 14.99
C GLN A 334 -12.21 -1.11 15.89
N ASN A 335 -11.95 -0.53 17.07
CA ASN A 335 -12.99 -0.19 18.03
C ASN A 335 -13.41 1.26 17.89
N GLU A 336 -14.69 1.54 18.16
CA GLU A 336 -15.16 2.92 18.24
C GLU A 336 -14.68 3.53 19.58
N LEU A 337 -14.04 4.71 19.51
CA LEU A 337 -13.60 5.46 20.68
C LEU A 337 -14.66 6.50 21.05
N PHE A 338 -15.15 6.45 22.29
CA PHE A 338 -16.16 7.34 22.82
C PHE A 338 -15.58 8.19 23.93
N ALA A 339 -16.12 9.40 24.07
CA ALA A 339 -15.85 10.26 25.20
C ALA A 339 -17.14 10.92 25.69
N GLU A 340 -17.20 11.12 27.00
CA GLU A 340 -18.29 11.87 27.62
C GLU A 340 -17.81 12.59 28.86
N GLU A 341 -18.55 13.63 29.25
CA GLU A 341 -18.38 14.25 30.55
C GLU A 341 -18.91 13.30 31.64
N ILE A 342 -18.07 13.03 32.65
CA ILE A 342 -18.45 12.19 33.79
C ILE A 342 -19.64 12.85 34.49
N PRO A 343 -20.77 12.13 34.66
CA PRO A 343 -21.94 12.69 35.33
C PRO A 343 -21.63 13.16 36.75
N LYS A 344 -22.22 14.29 37.17
CA LYS A 344 -22.09 14.80 38.54
C LYS A 344 -22.46 13.76 39.58
N GLU A 345 -23.54 13.03 39.34
CA GLU A 345 -23.97 11.96 40.24
C GLU A 345 -22.88 10.91 40.48
N GLU A 346 -22.09 10.56 39.46
CA GLU A 346 -20.96 9.64 39.57
C GLU A 346 -19.77 10.27 40.28
N ALA A 347 -19.46 11.54 40.00
CA ALA A 347 -18.37 12.27 40.63
C ALA A 347 -18.62 12.56 42.12
N ASP A 348 -19.88 12.79 42.50
CA ASP A 348 -20.33 13.16 43.85
C ASP A 348 -20.89 11.95 44.63
N LYS A 349 -20.65 10.72 44.17
CA LYS A 349 -21.17 9.50 44.79
C LYS A 349 -20.70 9.37 46.25
N ALA A 350 -21.57 8.89 47.13
CA ALA A 350 -21.22 8.64 48.53
C ALA A 350 -20.27 7.44 48.68
N GLU A 351 -19.63 7.30 49.83
CA GLU A 351 -18.69 6.19 50.11
C GLU A 351 -19.37 4.81 50.02
N ASN A 352 -20.65 4.73 50.41
CA ASN A 352 -21.43 3.50 50.33
C ASN A 352 -22.09 3.28 48.95
N ASP A 353 -22.06 4.29 48.07
CA ASP A 353 -22.63 4.19 46.73
C ASP A 353 -21.67 3.44 45.80
N LYS A 354 -22.25 2.62 44.91
CA LYS A 354 -21.47 1.84 43.95
C LYS A 354 -21.84 2.19 42.52
N LEU A 355 -20.91 1.97 41.59
CA LEU A 355 -21.17 2.11 40.16
C LEU A 355 -21.57 0.76 39.59
N MET A 356 -22.63 0.75 38.79
CA MET A 356 -23.11 -0.44 38.10
C MET A 356 -23.18 -0.18 36.59
N ASN A 357 -22.65 -1.12 35.82
CA ASN A 357 -22.72 -1.08 34.37
C ASN A 357 -24.16 -1.38 33.90
N CYS A 358 -24.59 -0.68 32.87
CA CYS A 358 -25.88 -0.82 32.23
C CYS A 358 -25.69 -1.08 30.74
N PHE A 359 -26.52 -1.96 30.18
CA PHE A 359 -26.49 -2.28 28.75
C PHE A 359 -27.90 -2.47 28.20
N HIS A 360 -28.07 -2.22 26.91
CA HIS A 360 -29.33 -2.45 26.21
C HIS A 360 -29.32 -3.80 25.53
N PHE A 361 -30.46 -4.48 25.52
CA PHE A 361 -30.64 -5.72 24.77
C PHE A 361 -32.09 -5.85 24.29
N SER A 362 -32.32 -6.74 23.32
CA SER A 362 -33.66 -7.04 22.81
C SER A 362 -33.91 -8.54 22.90
N GLY A 363 -34.76 -8.96 23.82
CA GLY A 363 -35.14 -10.36 24.03
C GLY A 363 -34.09 -11.18 24.80
N GLU A 364 -32.92 -11.41 24.21
CA GLU A 364 -31.83 -12.17 24.86
C GLU A 364 -30.71 -11.23 25.34
N CYS A 365 -30.24 -11.36 26.59
CA CYS A 365 -29.19 -10.50 27.16
C CYS A 365 -27.85 -10.54 26.41
N THR A 366 -27.63 -11.58 25.61
CA THR A 366 -26.46 -11.71 24.72
C THR A 366 -26.56 -10.84 23.47
N LYS A 367 -27.78 -10.45 23.05
CA LYS A 367 -28.07 -9.60 21.90
C LYS A 367 -28.07 -8.12 22.31
N GLN A 368 -26.90 -7.65 22.71
CA GLN A 368 -26.70 -6.27 23.16
C GLN A 368 -26.62 -5.30 21.99
N TYR A 369 -27.06 -4.08 22.21
CA TYR A 369 -26.95 -2.98 21.24
C TYR A 369 -26.78 -1.63 21.93
N GLY A 370 -26.53 -0.58 21.15
CA GLY A 370 -26.50 0.78 21.65
C GLY A 370 -25.23 1.11 22.45
N ILE A 371 -25.30 2.17 23.25
CA ILE A 371 -24.16 2.66 24.03
C ILE A 371 -24.37 2.24 25.49
N PRO A 372 -23.54 1.34 26.04
CA PRO A 372 -23.59 1.00 27.45
C PRO A 372 -23.19 2.21 28.30
N PHE A 373 -23.67 2.26 29.53
CA PHE A 373 -23.46 3.38 30.44
C PHE A 373 -23.37 2.91 31.88
N LYS A 374 -23.04 3.82 32.79
CA LYS A 374 -22.99 3.54 34.22
C LYS A 374 -24.08 4.30 34.96
N ILE A 375 -24.57 3.70 36.03
CA ILE A 375 -25.39 4.38 37.03
C ILE A 375 -24.79 4.22 38.41
N VAL A 376 -25.03 5.21 39.26
CA VAL A 376 -24.77 5.08 40.69
C VAL A 376 -25.93 4.34 41.34
N VAL A 377 -25.63 3.27 42.06
CA VAL A 377 -26.54 2.54 42.94
C VAL A 377 -26.40 3.12 44.32
N LYS A 378 -27.46 3.81 44.79
CA LYS A 378 -27.48 4.47 46.09
C LYS A 378 -27.98 3.52 47.18
N GLU A 379 -27.39 3.61 48.36
CA GLU A 379 -27.77 2.76 49.48
C GLU A 379 -29.23 3.00 49.90
N GLY A 380 -30.05 1.94 49.88
CA GLY A 380 -31.44 1.98 50.32
C GLY A 380 -32.42 2.64 49.34
N GLU A 381 -31.95 3.13 48.20
CA GLU A 381 -32.78 3.72 47.13
C GLU A 381 -33.72 2.68 46.52
N LEU A 382 -34.99 3.05 46.37
CA LEU A 382 -35.96 2.20 45.68
C LEU A 382 -35.70 2.24 44.16
N PHE A 383 -35.88 1.11 43.49
CA PHE A 383 -35.66 1.03 42.05
C PHE A 383 -36.59 1.96 41.26
N SER A 384 -37.76 2.30 41.80
CA SER A 384 -38.65 3.33 41.28
C SER A 384 -37.97 4.69 41.11
N GLU A 385 -37.10 5.08 42.03
CA GLU A 385 -36.31 6.32 42.01
C GLU A 385 -35.13 6.18 41.05
N THR A 386 -34.44 5.03 41.06
CA THR A 386 -33.38 4.70 40.09
C THR A 386 -33.89 4.77 38.65
N LYS A 387 -35.11 4.30 38.38
CA LYS A 387 -35.76 4.36 37.06
C LYS A 387 -35.92 5.79 36.55
N VAL A 388 -36.24 6.75 37.42
CA VAL A 388 -36.35 8.17 37.03
C VAL A 388 -34.99 8.69 36.55
N ARG A 389 -33.91 8.34 37.26
CA ARG A 389 -32.54 8.73 36.88
C ARG A 389 -32.09 8.06 35.59
N ILE A 390 -32.35 6.77 35.42
CA ILE A 390 -32.05 6.04 34.18
C ILE A 390 -32.80 6.69 32.99
N ARG A 391 -34.10 6.98 33.14
CA ARG A 391 -34.88 7.64 32.08
C ARG A 391 -34.29 9.00 31.70
N ALA A 392 -33.93 9.81 32.70
CA ALA A 392 -33.29 11.11 32.47
C ALA A 392 -31.95 10.95 31.76
N ARG A 393 -31.13 9.98 32.17
CA ARG A 393 -29.82 9.67 31.56
C ARG A 393 -29.92 9.16 30.13
N LEU A 394 -31.00 8.47 29.77
CA LEU A 394 -31.26 8.00 28.40
C LEU A 394 -31.99 9.04 27.54
N GLY A 395 -32.53 10.10 28.15
CA GLY A 395 -33.39 11.06 27.45
C GLY A 395 -34.57 10.41 26.74
N MET A 396 -35.17 9.37 27.36
CA MET A 396 -36.29 8.61 26.82
C MET A 396 -37.64 9.22 27.23
N GLU A 397 -38.58 9.22 26.29
CA GLU A 397 -39.98 9.59 26.55
C GLU A 397 -40.66 8.60 27.50
N GLU A 398 -41.67 9.06 28.23
CA GLU A 398 -42.30 8.29 29.31
C GLU A 398 -42.93 7.00 28.79
N GLU A 399 -43.72 7.10 27.73
CA GLU A 399 -44.49 6.01 27.15
C GLU A 399 -43.61 4.92 26.55
N GLU A 400 -42.37 5.27 26.22
CA GLU A 400 -41.37 4.35 25.69
C GLU A 400 -40.59 3.68 26.80
N PHE A 401 -40.19 4.47 27.80
CA PHE A 401 -39.47 3.98 28.96
C PHE A 401 -40.30 3.02 29.82
N GLU A 402 -41.62 3.20 29.85
CA GLU A 402 -42.54 2.31 30.57
C GLU A 402 -42.57 0.87 30.02
N LYS A 403 -42.17 0.69 28.75
CA LYS A 403 -42.06 -0.63 28.10
C LYS A 403 -40.74 -1.34 28.39
N VAL A 404 -39.76 -0.63 28.95
CA VAL A 404 -38.43 -1.18 29.25
C VAL A 404 -38.54 -2.13 30.43
N LYS A 405 -38.02 -3.35 30.27
CA LYS A 405 -37.87 -4.31 31.37
C LYS A 405 -36.43 -4.31 31.86
N PHE A 406 -36.27 -4.50 33.16
CA PHE A 406 -34.97 -4.42 33.82
C PHE A 406 -34.61 -5.77 34.41
N VAL A 407 -33.36 -6.18 34.21
CA VAL A 407 -32.82 -7.43 34.74
C VAL A 407 -31.43 -7.20 35.30
N ILE A 408 -31.07 -7.89 36.38
CA ILE A 408 -29.68 -8.08 36.77
C ILE A 408 -29.14 -9.27 36.00
N TYR A 409 -28.00 -9.06 35.35
CA TYR A 409 -27.25 -10.08 34.64
C TYR A 409 -25.89 -10.23 35.32
N ASP A 410 -25.56 -11.44 35.75
CA ASP A 410 -24.30 -11.76 36.43
C ASP A 410 -23.31 -12.48 35.51
N SER A 411 -22.07 -12.64 35.98
CA SER A 411 -21.02 -13.36 35.27
C SER A 411 -21.27 -14.87 35.08
N SER A 412 -22.30 -15.43 35.71
CA SER A 412 -22.72 -16.83 35.61
C SER A 412 -23.93 -17.02 34.67
N ASP A 413 -24.20 -16.03 33.83
CA ASP A 413 -25.35 -15.96 32.93
C ASP A 413 -26.72 -16.03 33.64
N GLN A 414 -26.78 -15.75 34.94
CA GLN A 414 -28.06 -15.67 35.65
C GLN A 414 -28.74 -14.35 35.34
N ILE A 415 -30.05 -14.43 35.12
CA ILE A 415 -30.91 -13.30 34.79
C ILE A 415 -31.98 -13.19 35.88
N THR A 416 -31.91 -12.11 36.66
CA THR A 416 -32.87 -11.84 37.74
C THR A 416 -33.71 -10.61 37.40
N PRO A 417 -35.04 -10.73 37.21
CA PRO A 417 -35.90 -9.57 36.94
C PRO A 417 -35.91 -8.58 38.12
N VAL A 418 -35.80 -7.28 37.82
CA VAL A 418 -35.85 -6.21 38.82
C VAL A 418 -37.27 -5.64 38.91
N LYS A 419 -37.80 -5.56 40.11
CA LYS A 419 -39.14 -5.01 40.42
C LYS A 419 -39.04 -3.57 40.91
N HIS A 420 -40.19 -2.90 40.92
CA HIS A 420 -40.30 -1.48 41.26
C HIS A 420 -39.87 -1.15 42.71
N ASP A 421 -40.16 -2.04 43.65
CA ASP A 421 -39.90 -1.86 45.08
C ASP A 421 -38.58 -2.49 45.53
N ASP A 422 -37.80 -3.05 44.59
CA ASP A 422 -36.50 -3.64 44.89
C ASP A 422 -35.50 -2.53 45.23
N LYS A 423 -34.51 -2.87 46.05
CA LYS A 423 -33.36 -2.01 46.34
C LYS A 423 -32.11 -2.66 45.76
N LEU A 424 -31.55 -2.04 44.74
CA LEU A 424 -30.38 -2.59 44.05
C LEU A 424 -29.20 -2.79 45.01
N SER A 425 -29.00 -1.88 45.97
CA SER A 425 -27.93 -1.97 46.97
C SER A 425 -28.01 -3.21 47.88
N GLU A 426 -29.21 -3.79 48.06
CA GLU A 426 -29.45 -4.98 48.89
C GLU A 426 -29.49 -6.27 48.06
N ALA A 427 -29.84 -6.15 46.76
CA ALA A 427 -30.08 -7.28 45.88
C ALA A 427 -28.83 -7.78 45.13
N THR A 428 -27.74 -6.99 45.11
CA THR A 428 -26.59 -7.22 44.21
C THR A 428 -25.26 -7.29 44.95
N THR A 429 -24.42 -8.26 44.58
CA THR A 429 -22.98 -8.25 44.86
C THR A 429 -22.29 -7.55 43.68
N LEU A 430 -22.35 -6.21 43.71
CA LEU A 430 -22.05 -5.27 42.61
C LEU A 430 -20.75 -5.49 41.81
N ASP A 431 -19.80 -6.28 42.29
CA ASP A 431 -18.50 -6.44 41.64
C ASP A 431 -18.57 -7.23 40.31
N ASN A 432 -19.62 -8.04 40.07
CA ASN A 432 -19.77 -8.88 38.86
C ASN A 432 -21.17 -8.85 38.22
N GLU A 433 -21.98 -7.83 38.53
CA GLU A 433 -23.36 -7.72 38.07
C GLU A 433 -23.57 -6.46 37.22
N SER A 434 -24.47 -6.55 36.25
CA SER A 434 -24.83 -5.45 35.36
C SER A 434 -26.34 -5.36 35.18
N LEU A 435 -26.86 -4.15 34.99
CA LEU A 435 -28.27 -3.89 34.75
C LEU A 435 -28.57 -3.93 33.24
N GLY A 436 -29.28 -4.97 32.81
CA GLY A 436 -29.79 -5.08 31.45
C GLY A 436 -31.12 -4.34 31.29
N LEU A 437 -31.26 -3.62 30.18
CA LEU A 437 -32.48 -2.94 29.76
C LEU A 437 -33.05 -3.61 28.50
N ASP A 438 -34.12 -4.39 28.65
CA ASP A 438 -34.82 -5.04 27.53
C ASP A 438 -35.76 -4.05 26.84
N HIS A 439 -35.44 -3.67 25.61
CA HIS A 439 -36.33 -2.93 24.74
C HIS A 439 -35.98 -3.14 23.26
N ALA A 440 -36.79 -2.57 22.36
CA ALA A 440 -36.50 -2.62 20.94
C ALA A 440 -35.40 -1.61 20.57
N GLU A 441 -34.51 -2.03 19.67
CA GLU A 441 -33.53 -1.14 19.04
C GLU A 441 -34.25 -0.12 18.16
N LYS A 442 -33.98 1.17 18.39
CA LYS A 442 -34.39 2.25 17.49
C LYS A 442 -33.17 2.68 16.70
N LYS A 443 -33.22 2.51 15.38
CA LYS A 443 -32.15 2.99 14.50
C LYS A 443 -32.11 4.51 14.51
N GLU A 444 -31.13 5.09 15.18
CA GLU A 444 -30.83 6.52 15.07
C GLU A 444 -30.28 6.82 13.67
N LYS A 445 -30.86 7.82 12.99
CA LYS A 445 -30.28 8.38 11.77
C LYS A 445 -29.26 9.43 12.19
N LEU A 446 -27.96 9.18 11.96
CA LEU A 446 -26.95 10.25 12.07
C LEU A 446 -27.38 11.40 11.15
N LYS A 447 -27.56 12.61 11.71
CA LYS A 447 -27.65 13.81 10.88
C LYS A 447 -26.26 14.08 10.32
N PRO A 448 -26.11 14.30 9.00
CA PRO A 448 -24.83 14.75 8.45
C PRO A 448 -24.45 16.07 9.12
N GLN A 449 -23.19 16.16 9.58
CA GLN A 449 -22.64 17.40 10.09
C GLN A 449 -22.73 18.47 8.99
N PRO A 450 -23.19 19.69 9.28
CA PRO A 450 -22.84 20.82 8.42
C PRO A 450 -21.31 20.94 8.44
N ALA A 451 -20.69 21.00 7.25
CA ALA A 451 -19.27 21.31 7.13
C ALA A 451 -18.99 22.56 7.97
N ASN A 452 -18.07 22.45 8.92
CA ASN A 452 -17.67 23.59 9.73
C ASN A 452 -17.02 24.64 8.79
N PRO A 453 -17.60 25.84 8.59
CA PRO A 453 -17.04 26.81 7.66
C PRO A 453 -15.75 27.47 8.18
N GLU A 454 -15.33 27.21 9.42
CA GLU A 454 -14.25 27.95 10.09
C GLU A 454 -12.97 27.14 10.36
N ALA A 455 -12.79 25.97 9.73
CA ALA A 455 -11.49 25.27 9.73
C ALA A 455 -10.60 25.62 8.52
N GLU A 456 -11.07 26.46 7.59
CA GLU A 456 -10.31 26.97 6.43
C GLU A 456 -10.08 28.48 6.55
N ALA A 457 -9.39 28.93 7.59
CA ALA A 457 -8.75 30.23 7.55
C ALA A 457 -7.27 30.02 7.15
N PRO A 458 -6.84 30.43 5.94
CA PRO A 458 -5.42 30.47 5.65
C PRO A 458 -4.76 31.44 6.64
N ILE A 459 -3.74 30.95 7.36
CA ILE A 459 -2.86 31.78 8.17
C ILE A 459 -2.21 32.78 7.19
N THR A 460 -2.74 34.00 7.18
CA THR A 460 -2.17 35.13 6.48
C THR A 460 -0.98 35.58 7.31
N ILE A 461 0.22 35.16 6.91
CA ILE A 461 1.45 35.80 7.38
C ILE A 461 1.62 37.07 6.55
N SER A 462 1.32 38.19 7.18
CA SER A 462 1.69 39.52 6.70
C SER A 462 3.19 39.75 6.93
N GLY A 463 3.89 40.14 5.86
CA GLY A 463 5.26 40.69 5.92
C GLY A 463 6.34 39.74 5.40
#